data_AF-A0A0B6XSL7-F1
#
_entry.id   AF-A0A0B6XSL7-F1
#
_cell.length_a   1.000
_cell.length_b   1.000
_cell.length_c   1.000
_cell.angle_alpha   90.00
_cell.angle_beta   90.00
_cell.angle_gamma   90.00
#
_symmetry.space_group_name_H-M   'P 1'
#
loop_
_entity.id
_entity.type
_entity.pdbx_description
1 polymer ?
#
loop_
_entity_poly.entity_id
_entity_poly.type
_entity_poly.pdbx_seq_one_letter_code
_entity_poly.pdbx_strand_id
1 'polypeptide(L)'
;KRMFGQLIGKRVAVCVDTSDANMGFGRQTAYQESLLHLIDEQLTNKKGIYLVSFGTDINPLWSVMRDVNTDILEHAKSWVMSLSN
;
A
#
# COMPACT_ATOMS: atom_id res chain seq x y z
N LYS A 1 -14.97 6.64 -7.65
CA LYS A 1 -14.34 5.99 -8.83
C LYS A 1 -13.13 5.21 -8.30
N ARG A 2 -13.06 3.88 -8.46
CA ARG A 2 -11.92 3.10 -7.95
C ARG A 2 -10.71 3.32 -8.86
N MET A 3 -9.54 3.67 -8.31
CA MET A 3 -8.29 3.74 -9.10
C MET A 3 -7.78 2.34 -9.43
N PHE A 4 -7.91 1.40 -8.50
CA PHE A 4 -7.44 0.02 -8.67
C PHE A 4 -8.58 -0.91 -9.07
N GLY A 5 -8.27 -1.87 -9.94
CA GLY A 5 -9.16 -2.98 -10.26
C GLY A 5 -9.44 -3.87 -9.03
N GLN A 6 -10.39 -4.79 -9.16
CA GLN A 6 -10.75 -5.71 -8.09
C GLN A 6 -9.67 -6.78 -7.89
N LEU A 7 -9.19 -6.93 -6.65
CA LEU A 7 -8.23 -7.96 -6.26
C LEU A 7 -8.91 -9.31 -5.99
N ILE A 8 -8.64 -10.30 -6.84
CA ILE A 8 -9.24 -11.65 -6.80
C ILE A 8 -8.48 -12.61 -5.85
N GLY A 9 -7.17 -12.41 -5.66
CA GLY A 9 -6.33 -13.28 -4.83
C GLY A 9 -6.67 -13.20 -3.33
N LYS A 10 -6.50 -14.32 -2.61
CA LYS A 10 -6.69 -14.37 -1.13
C LYS A 10 -5.49 -13.82 -0.36
N ARG A 11 -4.28 -13.98 -0.91
CA ARG A 11 -3.02 -13.44 -0.37
C ARG A 11 -2.45 -12.50 -1.41
N VAL A 12 -2.18 -11.25 -1.03
CA VAL A 12 -1.85 -10.17 -1.98
C VAL A 12 -0.55 -9.50 -1.57
N ALA A 13 0.34 -9.29 -2.54
CA ALA A 13 1.49 -8.40 -2.38
C ALA A 13 1.23 -7.11 -3.16
N VAL A 14 1.53 -5.96 -2.56
CA VAL A 14 1.42 -4.64 -3.16
C VAL A 14 2.80 -4.03 -3.23
N CYS A 15 3.27 -3.76 -4.46
CA CYS A 15 4.50 -3.03 -4.71
C CYS A 15 4.15 -1.58 -5.05
N VAL A 16 4.70 -0.64 -4.30
CA VAL A 16 4.42 0.80 -4.40
C VAL A 16 5.63 1.50 -4.99
N ASP A 17 5.46 2.14 -6.14
CA ASP A 17 6.52 2.95 -6.74
C ASP A 17 6.58 4.31 -6.05
N THR A 18 7.69 4.57 -5.35
CA THR A 18 7.96 5.83 -4.63
C THR A 18 9.06 6.65 -5.28
N SER A 19 9.38 6.40 -6.55
CA SER A 19 10.32 7.23 -7.31
C SER A 19 9.80 8.66 -7.48
N ASP A 20 10.71 9.62 -7.69
CA ASP A 20 10.37 11.04 -7.93
C ASP A 20 9.43 11.21 -9.13
N ALA A 21 9.51 10.29 -10.10
CA ALA A 21 8.64 10.25 -11.27
C ALA A 21 7.17 10.00 -10.91
N ASN A 22 6.88 9.40 -9.75
CA ASN A 22 5.53 9.11 -9.28
C ASN A 22 5.09 10.06 -8.14
N MET A 23 6.02 10.44 -7.26
CA MET A 23 5.71 11.27 -6.08
C MET A 23 5.83 12.78 -6.33
N GLY A 24 6.55 13.20 -7.38
CA GLY A 24 6.78 14.61 -7.70
C GLY A 24 5.53 15.39 -8.19
N PHE A 25 5.62 16.72 -8.11
CA PHE A 25 4.65 17.69 -8.62
C PHE A 25 3.25 17.61 -7.98
N GLY A 26 3.16 17.30 -6.68
CA GLY A 26 1.90 17.29 -5.94
C GLY A 26 1.01 16.06 -6.17
N ARG A 27 1.52 15.03 -6.86
CA ARG A 27 0.80 13.76 -7.07
C ARG A 27 0.83 12.82 -5.86
N GLN A 28 1.77 13.05 -4.93
CA GLN A 28 1.93 12.28 -3.70
C GLN A 28 0.63 12.11 -2.93
N THR A 29 -0.08 13.19 -2.61
CA THR A 29 -1.29 13.15 -1.78
C THR A 29 -2.38 12.27 -2.42
N ALA A 30 -2.66 12.49 -3.71
CA ALA A 30 -3.66 11.69 -4.43
C ALA A 30 -3.25 10.21 -4.53
N TYR A 31 -1.95 9.93 -4.62
CA TYR A 31 -1.44 8.57 -4.64
C TYR A 31 -1.59 7.88 -3.27
N GLN A 32 -1.25 8.57 -2.18
CA GLN A 32 -1.45 8.08 -0.82
C GLN A 32 -2.93 7.84 -0.52
N GLU A 33 -3.81 8.79 -0.86
CA GLU A 33 -5.27 8.63 -0.73
C GLU A 33 -5.79 7.39 -1.47
N SER A 34 -5.28 7.14 -2.67
CA SER A 34 -5.66 5.96 -3.45
C SER A 34 -5.22 4.66 -2.78
N LEU A 35 -4.02 4.63 -2.22
CA LEU A 35 -3.51 3.49 -1.47
C LEU A 35 -4.30 3.25 -0.18
N LEU A 36 -4.71 4.31 0.52
CA LEU A 36 -5.61 4.19 1.67
C LEU A 36 -6.95 3.57 1.26
N HIS A 37 -7.55 4.04 0.17
CA HIS A 37 -8.77 3.45 -0.37
C HIS A 37 -8.59 1.97 -0.76
N LEU A 38 -7.43 1.59 -1.32
CA LEU A 38 -7.13 0.18 -1.61
C LEU A 38 -7.12 -0.67 -0.34
N ILE A 39 -6.51 -0.16 0.74
CA ILE A 39 -6.45 -0.84 2.03
C ILE A 39 -7.86 -1.07 2.56
N ASP A 40 -8.63 0.02 2.71
CA ASP A 40 -9.96 0.00 3.31
C ASP A 40 -10.96 -0.84 2.52
N GLU A 41 -11.00 -0.66 1.19
CA GLU A 41 -12.02 -1.30 0.35
C GLU A 41 -11.69 -2.76 0.00
N GLN A 42 -10.40 -3.10 -0.15
CA GLN A 42 -10.02 -4.36 -0.78
C GLN A 42 -9.13 -5.25 0.08
N LEU A 43 -8.17 -4.68 0.83
CA LEU A 43 -7.21 -5.48 1.60
C LEU A 43 -7.80 -6.01 2.91
N THR A 44 -8.77 -5.32 3.50
CA THR A 44 -9.55 -5.78 4.67
C THR A 44 -10.16 -7.17 4.45
N ASN A 45 -10.49 -7.52 3.20
CA ASN A 45 -11.12 -8.79 2.83
C ASN A 45 -10.12 -9.87 2.40
N LYS A 46 -8.82 -9.68 2.61
CA LYS A 46 -7.76 -10.63 2.22
C LYS A 46 -7.38 -11.50 3.41
N LYS A 47 -6.86 -12.69 3.12
CA LYS A 47 -6.30 -13.58 4.15
C LYS A 47 -4.93 -13.11 4.62
N GLY A 48 -4.13 -12.55 3.71
CA GLY A 48 -2.82 -12.01 4.06
C GLY A 48 -2.33 -10.98 3.06
N ILE A 49 -1.52 -10.06 3.55
CA ILE A 49 -0.98 -8.94 2.77
C ILE A 49 0.53 -8.77 2.99
N TYR A 50 1.17 -8.23 1.97
CA TYR A 50 2.56 -7.81 2.00
C TYR A 50 2.69 -6.48 1.24
N LEU A 51 3.36 -5.49 1.82
CA LEU A 51 3.52 -4.17 1.23
C LEU A 51 5.02 -3.85 1.15
N VAL A 52 5.44 -3.35 -0.01
CA VAL A 52 6.82 -2.94 -0.25
C VAL A 52 6.85 -1.70 -1.13
N SER A 53 7.67 -0.71 -0.76
CA SER A 53 7.97 0.40 -1.66
C SER A 53 9.27 0.13 -2.40
N PHE A 54 9.35 0.68 -3.62
CA PHE A 54 10.55 0.64 -4.44
C PHE A 54 10.77 1.98 -5.13
N GLY A 55 12.03 2.37 -5.25
CA GLY A 55 12.48 3.58 -5.95
C GLY A 55 13.99 3.48 -6.13
N THR A 56 14.76 4.23 -5.33
CA THR A 56 16.21 4.02 -5.18
C THR A 56 16.50 2.73 -4.41
N ASP A 57 15.79 2.52 -3.31
CA ASP A 57 15.90 1.33 -2.46
C ASP A 57 14.58 0.56 -2.42
N ILE A 58 14.66 -0.71 -2.02
CA ILE A 58 13.48 -1.56 -1.76
C ILE A 58 13.23 -1.58 -0.26
N ASN A 59 12.09 -1.05 0.16
CA ASN A 59 11.74 -0.90 1.57
C ASN A 59 10.42 -1.62 1.88
N PRO A 60 10.49 -2.87 2.37
CA PRO A 60 9.30 -3.59 2.76
C PRO A 60 8.77 -3.13 4.11
N LEU A 61 7.44 -3.01 4.25
CA LEU A 61 6.80 -2.69 5.54
C LEU A 61 7.07 -3.79 6.58
N TRP A 62 7.06 -5.05 6.14
CA TRP A 62 7.40 -6.20 6.98
C TRP A 62 8.35 -7.14 6.22
N SER A 63 9.16 -7.90 6.94
CA SER A 63 10.07 -8.89 6.33
C SER A 63 9.34 -10.05 5.64
N VAL A 64 8.10 -10.37 6.06
CA VAL A 64 7.28 -11.43 5.47
C VAL A 64 5.81 -11.03 5.44
N MET A 65 4.99 -11.73 4.65
CA MET A 65 3.54 -11.53 4.60
C MET A 65 2.91 -11.63 6.01
N ARG A 66 1.87 -10.83 6.25
CA ARG A 66 1.09 -10.82 7.49
C ARG A 66 -0.35 -11.23 7.20
N ASP A 67 -0.95 -11.99 8.11
CA ASP A 67 -2.38 -12.25 8.03
C ASP A 67 -3.16 -10.99 8.41
N VAL A 68 -4.30 -10.76 7.74
CA VAL A 68 -5.04 -9.51 7.90
C VAL A 68 -5.78 -9.48 9.25
N ASN A 69 -5.57 -8.39 9.99
CA ASN A 69 -6.33 -7.99 11.15
C ASN A 69 -6.31 -6.45 11.26
N THR A 70 -7.04 -5.88 12.21
CA THR A 70 -7.15 -4.43 12.40
C THR A 70 -5.79 -3.76 12.59
N ASP A 71 -4.93 -4.30 13.46
CA ASP A 71 -3.61 -3.73 13.75
C ASP A 71 -2.71 -3.71 12.50
N ILE A 72 -2.74 -4.79 11.71
CA ILE A 72 -1.99 -4.90 10.45
C ILE A 72 -2.47 -3.88 9.42
N LEU A 73 -3.78 -3.62 9.35
CA LEU A 73 -4.34 -2.62 8.44
C LEU A 73 -3.99 -1.19 8.89
N GLU A 74 -4.04 -0.89 10.19
CA GLU A 74 -3.67 0.43 10.71
C GLU A 74 -2.16 0.71 10.57
N HIS A 75 -1.32 -0.30 10.75
CA HIS A 75 0.10 -0.20 10.40
C HIS A 75 0.31 0.05 8.91
N ALA A 76 -0.44 -0.63 8.03
CA ALA A 76 -0.35 -0.40 6.58
C ALA A 76 -0.75 1.02 6.20
N LYS A 77 -1.81 1.58 6.79
CA LYS A 77 -2.23 2.97 6.57
C LYS A 77 -1.19 3.97 7.05
N SER A 78 -0.67 3.78 8.27
CA SER A 78 0.39 4.62 8.82
C SER A 78 1.63 4.59 7.93
N TRP A 79 1.99 3.42 7.40
CA TRP A 79 3.09 3.28 6.45
C TRP A 79 2.83 4.04 5.15
N VAL A 80 1.63 3.92 4.55
CA VAL A 80 1.25 4.69 3.34
C VAL A 80 1.40 6.19 3.57
N MET A 81 0.97 6.69 4.73
CA MET A 81 1.11 8.11 5.08
C MET A 81 2.56 8.53 5.32
N SER A 82 3.44 7.59 5.69
CA SER A 82 4.88 7.85 5.84
C SER A 82 5.66 7.78 4.54
N LEU A 83 5.07 7.25 3.46
CA LEU A 83 5.70 7.28 2.15
C LEU A 83 5.89 8.74 1.75
N SER A 84 7.09 9.12 1.35
CA SER A 84 7.49 10.50 0.99
C SER A 84 7.48 11.53 2.14
N ASN A 85 7.92 11.08 3.32
CA ASN A 85 8.68 11.91 4.26
C ASN A 85 10.19 11.70 4.08
#